data_AF-A0A0F9C6T7-F1
#
_entry.id   AF-A0A0F9C6T7-F1
#
_cell.length_a   1.000
_cell.length_b   1.000
_cell.length_c   1.000
_cell.angle_alpha   90.00
_cell.angle_beta   90.00
_cell.angle_gamma   90.00
#
_symmetry.space_group_name_H-M   'P 1'
#
loop_
_entity.id
_entity.type
_entity.pdbx_description
1 polymer ?
#
loop_
_entity_poly.entity_id
_entity_poly.type
_entity_poly.pdbx_seq_one_letter_code
_entity_poly.pdbx_strand_id
1 'polypeptide(L)'
;GLTWPIFMVSGVVFATLFVILRQDVFAYLLTLSLSFLAYDWVKSSTSPFTQDVLFYLIIGGVVLAAAFLLPHIRRLLGRTGVVPVFGIFTRRGAMLLSVAVVGCAVLVLSLYSLKLTGHPKFCTSCHNMDRYYSSWQHSAHQDVACISCHYEPGVANTLKGKVEGLVQVVKYVSHAYSTKPHAMIANSSCMREGCHADMDHSKETLVFKGKIAFRHDRHLSEHPRGKELNCVTCHGQTVEGQHISVSQTACLTCHFYGRGETPVAGVPESDL
;
A
#
# COMPACT_ATOMS: atom_id res chain seq x y z
N GLY A 1 33.97 -22.75 -10.78
CA GLY A 1 34.60 -21.43 -10.92
C GLY A 1 34.44 -20.90 -12.33
N LEU A 2 33.26 -20.37 -12.67
CA LEU A 2 32.95 -19.79 -13.99
C LEU A 2 33.13 -18.27 -14.04
N THR A 3 33.52 -17.64 -12.94
CA THR A 3 33.59 -16.17 -12.82
C THR A 3 34.81 -15.58 -13.53
N TRP A 4 35.97 -16.26 -13.47
CA TRP A 4 37.22 -15.76 -14.04
C TRP A 4 37.19 -15.57 -15.58
N PRO A 5 36.67 -16.51 -16.37
CA PRO A 5 36.52 -16.31 -17.82
C PRO A 5 35.59 -15.14 -18.17
N ILE A 6 34.53 -14.93 -17.37
CA ILE A 6 33.56 -13.84 -17.58
C ILE A 6 34.23 -12.48 -17.36
N PHE A 7 35.07 -12.34 -16.32
CA PHE A 7 35.83 -11.11 -16.08
C PHE A 7 36.84 -10.82 -17.19
N MET A 8 37.55 -11.84 -17.68
CA MET A 8 38.51 -11.67 -18.79
C MET A 8 37.81 -11.23 -20.09
N VAL A 9 36.72 -11.90 -20.48
CA VAL A 9 35.94 -11.54 -21.68
C VAL A 9 35.36 -10.13 -21.55
N SER A 10 34.80 -9.78 -20.39
CA SER A 10 34.25 -8.44 -20.14
C SER A 10 35.34 -7.37 -20.19
N GLY A 11 36.51 -7.65 -19.62
CA GLY A 11 37.66 -6.75 -19.64
C GLY A 11 38.18 -6.48 -21.05
N VAL A 12 38.28 -7.53 -21.90
CA VAL A 12 38.67 -7.39 -23.30
C VAL A 12 37.63 -6.57 -24.08
N VAL A 13 36.34 -6.85 -23.92
CA VAL A 13 35.26 -6.08 -24.56
C VAL A 13 35.31 -4.61 -24.15
N PHE A 14 35.50 -4.30 -22.86
CA PHE A 14 35.63 -2.92 -22.39
C PHE A 14 36.87 -2.21 -22.95
N ALA A 15 38.03 -2.89 -22.98
CA ALA A 15 39.25 -2.32 -23.54
C ALA A 15 39.11 -2.06 -25.06
N THR A 16 38.49 -2.97 -25.80
CA THR A 16 38.20 -2.80 -27.23
C THR A 16 37.23 -1.65 -27.47
N LEU A 17 36.17 -1.54 -26.68
CA LEU A 17 35.21 -0.43 -26.75
C LEU A 17 35.85 0.92 -26.41
N PHE A 18 36.78 0.97 -25.45
CA PHE A 18 37.52 2.18 -25.08
C PHE A 18 38.40 2.71 -26.23
N VAL A 19 39.01 1.79 -27.00
CA VAL A 19 39.88 2.14 -28.13
C VAL A 19 39.07 2.55 -29.37
N ILE A 20 37.92 1.92 -29.60
CA ILE A 20 37.09 2.15 -30.79
C ILE A 20 36.21 3.41 -30.64
N LEU A 21 35.68 3.65 -29.44
CA LEU A 21 34.79 4.78 -29.17
C LEU A 21 35.58 6.01 -28.77
N ARG A 22 35.05 7.20 -29.09
CA ARG A 22 35.58 8.43 -28.51
C ARG A 22 35.41 8.41 -26.98
N GLN A 23 36.33 9.05 -26.27
CA GLN A 23 36.40 9.00 -24.80
C GLN A 23 35.12 9.46 -24.11
N ASP A 24 34.43 10.45 -24.68
CA ASP A 24 33.13 10.95 -24.24
C ASP A 24 32.01 9.91 -24.40
N VAL A 25 31.96 9.22 -25.54
CA VAL A 25 30.96 8.18 -25.82
C VAL A 25 31.18 6.95 -24.94
N PHE A 26 32.43 6.54 -24.74
CA PHE A 26 32.76 5.43 -23.86
C PHE A 26 32.37 5.73 -22.40
N ALA A 27 32.71 6.92 -21.90
CA ALA A 27 32.36 7.34 -20.54
C ALA A 27 30.83 7.35 -20.33
N TYR A 28 30.06 7.80 -21.33
CA TYR A 28 28.61 7.77 -21.29
C TYR A 28 28.04 6.34 -21.24
N LEU A 29 28.50 5.43 -22.10
CA LEU A 29 28.00 4.05 -22.12
C LEU A 29 28.38 3.28 -20.85
N LEU A 30 29.59 3.52 -20.32
CA LEU A 30 30.03 2.95 -19.06
C LEU A 30 29.15 3.42 -17.89
N THR A 31 28.91 4.73 -17.78
CA THR A 31 28.05 5.29 -16.72
C THR A 31 26.61 4.80 -16.82
N LEU A 32 26.06 4.68 -18.03
CA LEU A 32 24.73 4.10 -18.27
C LEU A 32 24.66 2.62 -17.84
N SER A 33 25.67 1.83 -18.21
CA SER A 33 25.77 0.40 -17.82
C SER A 33 25.86 0.22 -16.31
N LEU A 34 26.72 1.00 -15.65
CA LEU A 34 26.85 0.99 -14.18
C LEU A 34 25.55 1.42 -13.50
N SER A 35 24.82 2.38 -14.07
CA SER A 35 23.53 2.82 -13.56
C SER A 35 22.48 1.70 -13.65
N PHE A 36 22.44 0.95 -14.74
CA PHE A 36 21.54 -0.21 -14.86
C PHE A 36 21.91 -1.33 -13.90
N LEU A 37 23.21 -1.62 -13.72
CA LEU A 37 23.68 -2.60 -12.76
C LEU A 37 23.30 -2.21 -11.32
N ALA A 38 23.49 -0.94 -10.97
CA ALA A 38 23.11 -0.40 -9.67
C ALA A 38 21.59 -0.50 -9.47
N TYR A 39 20.79 -0.17 -10.49
CA TYR A 39 19.34 -0.33 -10.42
C TYR A 39 18.91 -1.78 -10.18
N ASP A 40 19.48 -2.73 -10.92
CA ASP A 40 19.14 -4.15 -10.79
C ASP A 40 19.59 -4.72 -9.44
N TRP A 41 20.74 -4.28 -8.93
CA TRP A 41 21.20 -4.60 -7.59
C TRP A 41 20.27 -4.04 -6.50
N VAL A 42 19.86 -2.76 -6.60
CA VAL A 42 18.90 -2.18 -5.65
C VAL A 42 17.56 -2.90 -5.75
N LYS A 43 17.08 -3.21 -6.96
CA LYS A 43 15.83 -3.95 -7.15
C LYS A 43 15.91 -5.32 -6.49
N SER A 44 16.96 -6.10 -6.75
CA SER A 44 17.12 -7.45 -6.19
C SER A 44 17.35 -7.49 -4.68
N SER A 45 17.94 -6.45 -4.09
CA SER A 45 18.24 -6.38 -2.65
C SER A 45 17.13 -5.77 -1.79
N THR A 46 16.10 -5.20 -2.40
CA THR A 46 15.04 -4.49 -1.68
C THR A 46 13.71 -5.23 -1.68
N SER A 47 12.82 -4.85 -0.76
CA SER A 47 11.52 -5.51 -0.62
C SER A 47 10.58 -5.19 -1.81
N PRO A 48 9.56 -6.02 -2.11
CA PRO A 48 8.64 -5.79 -3.23
C PRO A 48 8.02 -4.38 -3.23
N PHE A 49 7.66 -3.88 -2.05
CA PHE A 49 7.19 -2.50 -1.86
C PHE A 49 8.21 -1.45 -2.32
N THR A 50 9.48 -1.64 -1.97
CA THR A 50 10.57 -0.74 -2.36
C THR A 50 10.85 -0.82 -3.85
N GLN A 51 10.77 -2.02 -4.44
CA GLN A 51 10.90 -2.23 -5.88
C GLN A 51 9.81 -1.47 -6.64
N ASP A 52 8.56 -1.56 -6.19
CA ASP A 52 7.45 -0.79 -6.75
C ASP A 52 7.77 0.70 -6.66
N VAL A 53 8.20 1.19 -5.49
CA VAL A 53 8.53 2.61 -5.32
C VAL A 53 9.56 3.10 -6.34
N LEU A 54 10.64 2.35 -6.52
CA LEU A 54 11.71 2.68 -7.44
C LEU A 54 11.26 2.62 -8.91
N PHE A 55 10.47 1.61 -9.27
CA PHE A 55 9.94 1.45 -10.63
C PHE A 55 9.11 2.68 -11.05
N TYR A 56 8.21 3.16 -10.18
CA TYR A 56 7.39 4.33 -10.49
C TYR A 56 8.17 5.65 -10.43
N LEU A 57 9.20 5.78 -9.58
CA LEU A 57 10.11 6.93 -9.62
C LEU A 57 10.84 7.04 -10.97
N ILE A 58 11.25 5.91 -11.56
CA ILE A 58 11.86 5.88 -12.89
C ILE A 58 10.87 6.33 -13.95
N ILE A 59 9.62 5.82 -13.92
CA ILE A 59 8.57 6.26 -14.86
C ILE A 59 8.36 7.78 -14.74
N GLY A 60 8.24 8.31 -13.52
CA GLY A 60 8.12 9.74 -13.28
C GLY A 60 9.31 10.53 -13.83
N GLY A 61 10.54 10.06 -13.59
CA GLY A 61 11.77 10.64 -14.11
C GLY A 61 11.84 10.64 -15.65
N VAL A 62 11.42 9.55 -16.29
CA VAL A 62 11.37 9.45 -17.76
C VAL A 62 10.34 10.42 -18.35
N VAL A 63 9.18 10.54 -17.73
CA VAL A 63 8.13 11.47 -18.19
C VAL A 63 8.58 12.93 -18.03
N LEU A 64 9.21 13.27 -16.90
CA LEU A 64 9.80 14.59 -16.69
C LEU A 64 10.93 14.86 -17.70
N ALA A 65 11.86 13.92 -17.87
CA ALA A 65 12.94 14.03 -18.84
C ALA A 65 12.41 14.23 -20.27
N ALA A 66 11.37 13.48 -20.68
CA ALA A 66 10.71 13.67 -21.97
C ALA A 66 10.12 15.07 -22.10
N ALA A 67 9.44 15.59 -21.06
CA ALA A 67 8.87 16.93 -21.05
C ALA A 67 9.94 18.04 -21.20
N PHE A 68 11.10 17.89 -20.54
CA PHE A 68 12.20 18.87 -20.59
C PHE A 68 13.12 18.72 -21.81
N LEU A 69 13.31 17.51 -22.33
CA LEU A 69 14.16 17.23 -23.48
C LEU A 69 13.43 17.49 -24.81
N LEU A 70 12.09 17.31 -24.88
CA LEU A 70 11.32 17.62 -26.10
C LEU A 70 11.64 19.02 -26.64
N PRO A 71 11.59 20.11 -25.83
CA PRO A 71 11.97 21.46 -26.26
C PRO A 71 13.40 21.60 -26.78
N HIS A 72 14.34 20.83 -26.24
CA HIS A 72 15.76 20.91 -26.62
C HIS A 72 16.02 20.16 -27.92
N ILE A 73 15.47 18.95 -28.03
CA ILE A 73 15.43 18.14 -29.26
C ILE A 73 14.74 18.93 -30.39
N ARG A 74 13.65 19.67 -30.09
CA ARG A 74 12.99 20.60 -31.02
C ARG A 74 13.94 21.66 -31.61
N ARG A 75 14.84 22.26 -30.83
CA ARG A 75 15.81 23.27 -31.32
C ARG A 75 16.90 22.65 -32.19
N LEU A 76 17.32 21.43 -31.85
CA LEU A 76 18.34 20.69 -32.59
C LEU A 76 17.83 20.22 -33.96
N LEU A 77 16.65 19.59 -34.02
CA LEU A 77 16.04 19.13 -35.28
C LEU A 77 15.56 20.28 -36.19
N GLY A 78 15.13 21.41 -35.61
CA GLY A 78 14.81 22.60 -36.41
C GLY A 78 16.04 23.23 -37.08
N ARG A 79 17.24 22.96 -36.57
CA ARG A 79 18.52 23.44 -37.12
C ARG A 79 19.05 22.60 -38.27
N THR A 80 18.64 21.34 -38.37
CA THR A 80 19.16 20.41 -39.39
C THR A 80 18.36 20.43 -40.69
N GLY A 81 17.14 20.98 -40.71
CA GLY A 81 16.36 21.20 -41.95
C GLY A 81 15.83 19.93 -42.64
N VAL A 82 15.97 18.76 -42.01
CA VAL A 82 15.72 17.44 -42.65
C VAL A 82 14.24 17.00 -42.60
N VAL A 83 13.37 17.67 -41.82
CA VAL A 83 11.97 17.24 -41.67
C VAL A 83 11.01 18.40 -41.91
N PRO A 84 10.09 18.35 -42.89
CA PRO A 84 9.06 19.37 -43.08
C PRO A 84 8.02 19.19 -41.98
N VAL A 85 8.17 19.97 -40.92
CA VAL A 85 7.39 19.79 -39.69
C VAL A 85 6.03 20.48 -39.77
N PHE A 86 5.13 19.97 -40.59
CA PHE A 86 3.79 20.55 -40.79
C PHE A 86 2.74 19.83 -39.94
N GLY A 87 2.05 20.59 -39.07
CA GLY A 87 0.80 20.19 -38.41
C GLY A 87 0.78 20.29 -36.88
N ILE A 88 1.80 19.76 -36.19
CA ILE A 88 1.86 19.69 -34.71
C ILE A 88 2.67 20.88 -34.11
N PHE A 89 3.33 21.68 -34.96
CA PHE A 89 4.45 22.56 -34.59
C PHE A 89 4.15 24.06 -34.49
N THR A 90 2.89 24.46 -34.32
CA THR A 90 2.57 25.81 -33.82
C THR A 90 2.86 25.88 -32.31
N ARG A 91 3.13 27.07 -31.74
CA ARG A 91 3.23 27.25 -30.27
C ARG A 91 2.04 26.62 -29.54
N ARG A 92 0.86 26.63 -30.17
CA ARG A 92 -0.38 26.01 -29.69
C ARG A 92 -0.30 24.47 -29.69
N GLY A 93 0.17 23.83 -30.76
CA GLY A 93 0.34 22.36 -30.81
C GLY A 93 1.40 21.84 -29.82
N ALA A 94 2.52 22.56 -29.68
CA ALA A 94 3.54 22.24 -28.68
C ALA A 94 3.04 22.40 -27.23
N MET A 95 2.18 23.39 -26.98
CA MET A 95 1.53 23.62 -25.68
C MET A 95 0.51 22.54 -25.37
N LEU A 96 -0.38 22.20 -26.32
CA LEU A 96 -1.36 21.12 -26.15
C LEU A 96 -0.69 19.78 -25.87
N LEU A 97 0.39 19.45 -26.58
CA LEU A 97 1.17 18.24 -26.32
C LEU A 97 1.82 18.27 -24.93
N SER A 98 2.37 19.40 -24.50
CA SER A 98 2.95 19.52 -23.15
C SER A 98 1.90 19.35 -22.05
N VAL A 99 0.70 19.91 -22.23
CA VAL A 99 -0.43 19.73 -21.31
C VAL A 99 -0.85 18.26 -21.27
N ALA A 100 -0.92 17.58 -22.42
CA ALA A 100 -1.26 16.16 -22.47
C ALA A 100 -0.20 15.29 -21.76
N VAL A 101 1.09 15.56 -21.98
CA VAL A 101 2.20 14.83 -21.33
C VAL A 101 2.18 15.06 -19.82
N VAL A 102 2.05 16.31 -19.38
CA VAL A 102 1.98 16.64 -17.94
C VAL A 102 0.72 16.05 -17.31
N GLY A 103 -0.44 16.16 -17.97
CA GLY A 103 -1.68 15.56 -17.49
C GLY A 103 -1.58 14.04 -17.33
N CYS A 104 -0.98 13.36 -18.30
CA CYS A 104 -0.69 11.92 -18.23
C CYS A 104 0.28 11.60 -17.08
N ALA A 105 1.34 12.41 -16.90
CA ALA A 105 2.28 12.27 -15.78
C ALA A 105 1.57 12.35 -14.44
N VAL A 106 0.76 13.39 -14.24
CA VAL A 106 0.00 13.61 -12.99
C VAL A 106 -0.97 12.46 -12.74
N LEU A 107 -1.67 11.98 -13.77
CA LEU A 107 -2.56 10.84 -13.65
C LEU A 107 -1.81 9.57 -13.19
N VAL A 108 -0.71 9.23 -13.85
CA VAL A 108 0.10 8.04 -13.51
C VAL A 108 0.64 8.15 -12.09
N LEU A 109 1.18 9.31 -11.71
CA LEU A 109 1.67 9.56 -10.36
C LEU A 109 0.55 9.46 -9.32
N SER A 110 -0.64 9.99 -9.61
CA SER A 110 -1.79 9.92 -8.71
C SER A 110 -2.23 8.48 -8.49
N LEU A 111 -2.41 7.71 -9.56
CA LEU A 111 -2.77 6.29 -9.49
C LEU A 111 -1.73 5.48 -8.70
N TYR A 112 -0.46 5.80 -8.90
CA TYR A 112 0.64 5.22 -8.14
C TYR A 112 0.55 5.56 -6.65
N SER A 113 0.37 6.83 -6.28
CA SER A 113 0.20 7.24 -4.88
C SER A 113 -0.97 6.51 -4.21
N LEU A 114 -2.06 6.25 -4.94
CA LEU A 114 -3.21 5.51 -4.40
C LEU A 114 -2.87 4.05 -4.05
N LYS A 115 -2.06 3.38 -4.87
CA LYS A 115 -1.58 2.01 -4.62
C LYS A 115 -0.57 1.97 -3.49
N LEU A 116 0.40 2.88 -3.51
CA LEU A 116 1.47 2.94 -2.52
C LEU A 116 0.91 3.14 -1.11
N THR A 117 0.02 4.13 -0.96
CA THR A 117 -0.63 4.46 0.32
C THR A 117 -1.60 3.39 0.81
N GLY A 118 -1.96 2.42 -0.03
CA GLY A 118 -2.79 1.28 0.34
C GLY A 118 -2.01 0.03 0.78
N HIS A 119 -0.68 0.01 0.57
CA HIS A 119 0.13 -1.16 0.90
C HIS A 119 0.39 -1.22 2.43
N PRO A 120 0.29 -2.39 3.09
CA PRO A 120 0.50 -2.53 4.55
C PRO A 120 1.80 -1.90 5.08
N LYS A 121 2.90 -2.05 4.35
CA LYS A 121 4.20 -1.43 4.70
C LYS A 121 4.20 0.10 4.67
N PHE A 122 3.28 0.74 3.96
CA PHE A 122 3.15 2.20 4.04
C PHE A 122 2.72 2.61 5.45
N CYS A 123 1.85 1.83 6.10
CA CYS A 123 1.39 2.13 7.46
C CYS A 123 2.54 2.15 8.48
N THR A 124 3.60 1.37 8.28
CA THR A 124 4.81 1.38 9.15
C THR A 124 5.71 2.58 8.94
N SER A 125 5.35 3.53 8.06
CA SER A 125 6.04 4.83 8.00
C SER A 125 5.77 5.67 9.26
N CYS A 126 4.73 5.32 10.02
CA CYS A 126 4.42 5.89 11.31
C CYS A 126 4.76 4.86 12.40
N HIS A 127 5.66 5.19 13.33
CA HIS A 127 6.13 4.22 14.33
C HIS A 127 5.00 3.65 15.22
N ASN A 128 3.90 4.39 15.40
CA ASN A 128 2.78 3.98 16.23
C ASN A 128 1.95 2.85 15.58
N MET A 129 2.24 2.50 14.33
CA MET A 129 1.62 1.39 13.61
C MET A 129 2.44 0.10 13.62
N ASP A 130 3.70 0.12 14.06
CA ASP A 130 4.63 -1.02 13.92
C ASP A 130 4.12 -2.28 14.63
N ARG A 131 3.57 -2.14 15.84
CA ARG A 131 2.99 -3.27 16.60
C ARG A 131 1.80 -3.88 15.87
N TYR A 132 0.95 -3.04 15.29
CA TYR A 132 -0.23 -3.48 14.54
C TYR A 132 0.18 -4.22 13.27
N TYR A 133 1.15 -3.69 12.52
CA TYR A 133 1.71 -4.36 11.35
C TYR A 133 2.34 -5.71 11.73
N SER A 134 3.14 -5.77 12.79
CA SER A 134 3.74 -7.01 13.27
C SER A 134 2.68 -8.05 13.66
N SER A 135 1.62 -7.65 14.37
CA SER A 135 0.51 -8.55 14.71
C SER A 135 -0.29 -9.01 13.48
N TRP A 136 -0.36 -8.18 12.44
CA TRP A 136 -1.04 -8.51 11.18
C TRP A 136 -0.24 -9.54 10.39
N GLN A 137 1.10 -9.40 10.34
CA GLN A 137 2.01 -10.35 9.70
C GLN A 137 1.94 -11.77 10.28
N HIS A 138 1.51 -11.93 11.54
CA HIS A 138 1.37 -13.24 12.18
C HIS A 138 -0.09 -13.70 12.28
N SER A 139 -1.02 -12.98 11.64
CA SER A 139 -2.44 -13.28 11.66
C SER A 139 -2.87 -14.07 10.43
N ALA A 140 -4.07 -14.64 10.49
CA ALA A 140 -4.71 -15.28 9.32
C ALA A 140 -4.94 -14.33 8.13
N HIS A 141 -4.79 -13.00 8.33
CA HIS A 141 -5.01 -11.98 7.32
C HIS A 141 -3.71 -11.34 6.79
N GLN A 142 -2.55 -11.95 7.02
CA GLN A 142 -1.22 -11.43 6.62
C GLN A 142 -1.07 -11.14 5.12
N ASP A 143 -1.95 -11.67 4.27
CA ASP A 143 -1.94 -11.45 2.82
C ASP A 143 -3.04 -10.47 2.35
N VAL A 144 -3.78 -9.88 3.30
CA VAL A 144 -4.85 -8.92 3.04
C VAL A 144 -4.38 -7.51 3.40
N ALA A 145 -4.48 -6.56 2.46
CA ALA A 145 -4.07 -5.19 2.70
C ALA A 145 -4.85 -4.54 3.86
N CYS A 146 -4.20 -3.72 4.70
CA CYS A 146 -4.84 -3.08 5.86
C CYS A 146 -6.10 -2.28 5.46
N ILE A 147 -6.02 -1.55 4.34
CA ILE A 147 -7.14 -0.76 3.82
C ILE A 147 -8.33 -1.61 3.38
N SER A 148 -8.13 -2.91 3.12
CA SER A 148 -9.23 -3.83 2.81
C SER A 148 -10.10 -4.15 4.03
N CYS A 149 -9.71 -3.77 5.24
CA CYS A 149 -10.62 -3.81 6.39
C CYS A 149 -10.97 -2.39 6.83
N HIS A 150 -9.96 -1.51 6.87
CA HIS A 150 -10.09 -0.15 7.40
C HIS A 150 -10.87 0.80 6.48
N TYR A 151 -10.96 0.53 5.18
CA TYR A 151 -11.81 1.28 4.26
C TYR A 151 -13.02 0.44 3.87
N GLU A 152 -14.21 0.98 4.15
CA GLU A 152 -15.45 0.37 3.73
C GLU A 152 -15.51 0.23 2.19
N PRO A 153 -16.11 -0.83 1.63
CA PRO A 153 -16.24 -0.98 0.19
C PRO A 153 -16.92 0.22 -0.46
N GLY A 154 -16.57 0.47 -1.72
CA GLY A 154 -17.10 1.58 -2.53
C GLY A 154 -16.11 2.73 -2.72
N VAL A 155 -16.29 3.45 -3.84
CA VAL A 155 -15.37 4.52 -4.26
C VAL A 155 -15.41 5.71 -3.28
N ALA A 156 -16.61 6.13 -2.87
CA ALA A 156 -16.77 7.24 -1.92
C ALA A 156 -16.12 6.92 -0.56
N ASN A 157 -16.27 5.70 -0.07
CA ASN A 157 -15.69 5.25 1.19
C ASN A 157 -14.17 5.10 1.12
N THR A 158 -13.65 4.61 0.00
CA THR A 158 -12.20 4.61 -0.27
C THR A 158 -11.65 6.04 -0.25
N LEU A 159 -12.35 7.01 -0.85
CA LEU A 159 -11.92 8.41 -0.84
C LEU A 159 -11.95 9.00 0.57
N LYS A 160 -13.03 8.76 1.32
CA LYS A 160 -13.15 9.16 2.73
C LYS A 160 -12.00 8.58 3.56
N GLY A 161 -11.73 7.29 3.43
CA GLY A 161 -10.63 6.62 4.12
C GLY A 161 -9.26 7.23 3.80
N LYS A 162 -9.04 7.69 2.55
CA LYS A 162 -7.82 8.39 2.16
C LYS A 162 -7.70 9.78 2.77
N VAL A 163 -8.81 10.51 2.89
CA VAL A 163 -8.85 11.80 3.59
C VAL A 163 -8.53 11.62 5.08
N GLU A 164 -9.15 10.62 5.73
CA GLU A 164 -8.84 10.27 7.13
C GLU A 164 -7.37 9.84 7.31
N GLY A 165 -6.83 9.09 6.35
CA GLY A 165 -5.41 8.75 6.32
C GLY A 165 -4.50 9.98 6.26
N LEU A 166 -4.88 11.01 5.49
CA LEU A 166 -4.14 12.28 5.46
C LEU A 166 -4.23 13.01 6.81
N VAL A 167 -5.40 13.00 7.46
CA VAL A 167 -5.57 13.54 8.81
C VAL A 167 -4.67 12.81 9.81
N GLN A 168 -4.54 11.48 9.68
CA GLN A 168 -3.62 10.69 10.51
C GLN A 168 -2.15 11.10 10.28
N VAL A 169 -1.74 11.36 9.04
CA VAL A 169 -0.38 11.87 8.75
C VAL A 169 -0.16 13.23 9.40
N VAL A 170 -1.13 14.14 9.32
CA VAL A 170 -1.05 15.46 9.97
C VAL A 170 -0.95 15.31 11.49
N LYS A 171 -1.76 14.43 12.10
CA LYS A 171 -1.69 14.13 13.55
C LYS A 171 -0.34 13.54 13.93
N TYR A 172 0.23 12.67 13.09
CA TYR A 172 1.55 12.08 13.33
C TYR A 172 2.66 13.15 13.32
N VAL A 173 2.72 13.97 12.27
CA VAL A 173 3.73 15.02 12.10
C VAL A 173 3.61 16.12 13.17
N SER A 174 2.39 16.47 13.58
CA SER A 174 2.14 17.44 14.65
C SER A 174 2.28 16.87 16.07
N HIS A 175 2.64 15.59 16.21
CA HIS A 175 2.68 14.88 17.50
C HIS A 175 1.32 14.78 18.24
N ALA A 176 0.21 15.05 17.56
CA ALA A 176 -1.15 14.96 18.09
C ALA A 176 -1.80 13.57 17.90
N TYR A 177 -1.01 12.52 17.74
CA TYR A 177 -1.48 11.15 17.53
C TYR A 177 -1.74 10.41 18.86
N SER A 178 -2.69 9.48 18.84
CA SER A 178 -2.93 8.57 19.98
C SER A 178 -1.89 7.44 20.01
N THR A 179 -1.46 7.04 21.21
CA THR A 179 -0.61 5.86 21.43
C THR A 179 -1.37 4.54 21.27
N LYS A 180 -2.70 4.59 21.30
CA LYS A 180 -3.61 3.46 21.07
C LYS A 180 -4.63 3.86 19.99
N PRO A 181 -4.22 3.93 18.71
CA PRO A 181 -5.18 4.18 17.65
C PRO A 181 -6.23 3.06 17.63
N HIS A 182 -7.49 3.46 17.56
CA HIS A 182 -8.62 2.56 17.40
C HIS A 182 -9.33 2.90 16.10
N ALA A 183 -9.72 1.88 15.35
CA ALA A 183 -10.50 2.02 14.13
C ALA A 183 -11.80 1.25 14.27
N MET A 184 -12.89 1.90 13.91
CA MET A 184 -14.18 1.25 13.76
C MET A 184 -14.22 0.56 12.39
N ILE A 185 -14.47 -0.75 12.38
CA ILE A 185 -14.54 -1.57 11.17
C ILE A 185 -16.01 -1.93 10.92
N ALA A 186 -16.53 -1.54 9.76
CA ALA A 186 -17.89 -1.88 9.35
C ALA A 186 -18.00 -3.36 8.97
N ASN A 187 -19.16 -3.98 9.21
CA ASN A 187 -19.41 -5.38 8.82
C ASN A 187 -19.27 -5.58 7.30
N SER A 188 -19.65 -4.58 6.51
CA SER A 188 -19.48 -4.54 5.05
C SER A 188 -18.01 -4.71 4.63
N SER A 189 -17.04 -4.27 5.44
CA SER A 189 -15.63 -4.54 5.17
C SER A 189 -15.27 -6.01 5.31
N CYS A 190 -15.82 -6.70 6.31
CA CYS A 190 -15.56 -8.13 6.53
C CYS A 190 -16.32 -9.01 5.53
N MET A 191 -17.55 -8.61 5.18
CA MET A 191 -18.46 -9.34 4.29
C MET A 191 -18.34 -8.91 2.82
N ARG A 192 -17.27 -8.21 2.46
CA ARG A 192 -17.01 -7.86 1.06
C ARG A 192 -16.84 -9.09 0.18
N GLU A 193 -16.99 -8.90 -1.11
CA GLU A 193 -16.80 -9.93 -2.11
C GLU A 193 -15.44 -10.64 -1.96
N GLY A 194 -15.46 -11.98 -1.95
CA GLY A 194 -14.27 -12.81 -1.76
C GLY A 194 -13.78 -12.97 -0.31
N CYS A 195 -14.50 -12.43 0.67
CA CYS A 195 -14.20 -12.58 2.10
C CYS A 195 -15.29 -13.38 2.84
N HIS A 196 -15.88 -12.83 3.91
CA HIS A 196 -16.86 -13.52 4.76
C HIS A 196 -18.31 -13.23 4.34
N ALA A 197 -18.71 -13.65 3.14
CA ALA A 197 -20.03 -13.33 2.59
C ALA A 197 -21.20 -13.84 3.46
N ASP A 198 -22.25 -13.02 3.59
CA ASP A 198 -23.55 -13.33 4.21
C ASP A 198 -23.49 -13.93 5.63
N MET A 199 -22.44 -13.61 6.40
CA MET A 199 -22.26 -14.15 7.75
C MET A 199 -23.34 -13.70 8.73
N ASP A 200 -23.92 -12.52 8.54
CA ASP A 200 -25.06 -11.99 9.30
C ASP A 200 -26.38 -12.73 9.05
N HIS A 201 -26.47 -13.49 7.96
CA HIS A 201 -27.61 -14.33 7.62
C HIS A 201 -27.32 -15.84 7.70
N SER A 202 -26.07 -16.22 7.95
CA SER A 202 -25.67 -17.62 8.07
C SER A 202 -26.34 -18.29 9.27
N LYS A 203 -27.11 -19.34 8.99
CA LYS A 203 -27.78 -20.17 10.01
C LYS A 203 -26.92 -21.31 10.54
N GLU A 204 -25.68 -21.40 10.09
CA GLU A 204 -24.74 -22.44 10.51
C GLU A 204 -24.39 -22.30 12.00
N THR A 205 -24.39 -23.43 12.70
CA THR A 205 -23.95 -23.49 14.11
C THR A 205 -22.49 -23.89 14.15
N LEU A 206 -21.66 -22.98 14.67
CA LEU A 206 -20.22 -23.17 14.82
C LEU A 206 -19.90 -23.49 16.27
N VAL A 207 -18.82 -24.25 16.49
CA VAL A 207 -18.35 -24.61 17.83
C VAL A 207 -16.96 -24.03 18.08
N PHE A 208 -16.89 -23.01 18.91
CA PHE A 208 -15.63 -22.42 19.34
C PHE A 208 -14.96 -23.28 20.42
N LYS A 209 -13.68 -23.64 20.19
CA LYS A 209 -12.84 -24.49 21.05
C LYS A 209 -13.51 -25.81 21.49
N GLY A 210 -14.40 -26.36 20.64
CA GLY A 210 -15.09 -27.63 20.92
C GLY A 210 -16.10 -27.59 22.08
N LYS A 211 -16.41 -26.41 22.63
CA LYS A 211 -17.25 -26.27 23.84
C LYS A 211 -18.37 -25.26 23.72
N ILE A 212 -18.19 -24.20 22.94
CA ILE A 212 -19.12 -23.08 22.88
C ILE A 212 -19.78 -23.08 21.51
N ALA A 213 -21.05 -23.51 21.46
CA ALA A 213 -21.85 -23.44 20.24
C ALA A 213 -22.45 -22.05 20.06
N PHE A 214 -22.33 -21.47 18.87
CA PHE A 214 -22.87 -20.16 18.55
C PHE A 214 -23.28 -20.05 17.09
N ARG A 215 -24.06 -19.00 16.77
CA ARG A 215 -24.50 -18.67 15.41
C ARG A 215 -24.32 -17.17 15.17
N HIS A 216 -23.83 -16.82 13.98
CA HIS A 216 -23.53 -15.42 13.65
C HIS A 216 -24.79 -14.60 13.45
N ASP A 217 -25.83 -15.14 12.79
CA ASP A 217 -27.09 -14.43 12.56
C ASP A 217 -27.77 -13.99 13.85
N ARG A 218 -27.73 -14.84 14.89
CA ARG A 218 -28.25 -14.52 16.23
C ARG A 218 -27.52 -13.36 16.91
N HIS A 219 -26.23 -13.16 16.62
CA HIS A 219 -25.44 -12.11 17.24
C HIS A 219 -25.46 -10.81 16.43
N LEU A 220 -25.45 -10.89 15.10
CA LEU A 220 -25.39 -9.74 14.22
C LEU A 220 -26.77 -9.15 13.89
N SER A 221 -27.82 -9.98 13.79
CA SER A 221 -29.16 -9.54 13.38
C SER A 221 -30.14 -9.31 14.54
N GLU A 222 -30.03 -10.06 15.65
CA GLU A 222 -31.05 -10.05 16.71
C GLU A 222 -30.77 -9.08 17.87
N HIS A 223 -29.72 -8.26 17.75
CA HIS A 223 -29.35 -7.22 18.73
C HIS A 223 -29.33 -7.73 20.19
N PRO A 224 -28.47 -8.72 20.51
CA PRO A 224 -28.45 -9.32 21.86
C PRO A 224 -28.28 -8.26 22.95
N ARG A 225 -29.14 -8.31 23.97
CA ARG A 225 -29.17 -7.33 25.08
C ARG A 225 -29.38 -5.88 24.61
N GLY A 226 -30.03 -5.67 23.47
CA GLY A 226 -30.31 -4.36 22.90
C GLY A 226 -29.07 -3.65 22.33
N LYS A 227 -27.97 -4.37 22.11
CA LYS A 227 -26.74 -3.81 21.52
C LYS A 227 -26.59 -4.27 20.08
N GLU A 228 -26.24 -3.32 19.20
CA GLU A 228 -25.75 -3.61 17.86
C GLU A 228 -24.32 -4.15 17.96
N LEU A 229 -24.10 -5.36 17.44
CA LEU A 229 -22.78 -5.98 17.41
C LEU A 229 -22.22 -5.94 15.99
N ASN A 230 -20.90 -5.80 15.90
CA ASN A 230 -20.17 -5.89 14.63
C ASN A 230 -19.14 -7.04 14.68
N CYS A 231 -18.58 -7.39 13.53
CA CYS A 231 -17.61 -8.49 13.43
C CYS A 231 -16.46 -8.32 14.43
N VAL A 232 -15.94 -7.10 14.57
CA VAL A 232 -14.80 -6.80 15.45
C VAL A 232 -15.16 -6.72 16.93
N THR A 233 -16.44 -6.79 17.29
CA THR A 233 -16.88 -6.91 18.69
C THR A 233 -16.42 -8.24 19.29
N CYS A 234 -16.39 -9.30 18.48
CA CYS A 234 -15.86 -10.60 18.86
C CYS A 234 -14.49 -10.87 18.23
N HIS A 235 -14.30 -10.51 16.96
CA HIS A 235 -13.04 -10.61 16.23
C HIS A 235 -12.17 -9.37 16.49
N GLY A 236 -11.79 -9.18 17.74
CA GLY A 236 -10.99 -8.03 18.18
C GLY A 236 -9.50 -8.29 18.21
N GLN A 237 -8.76 -7.33 18.78
CA GLN A 237 -7.30 -7.41 19.00
C GLN A 237 -6.98 -7.85 20.44
N THR A 238 -7.83 -8.69 21.02
CA THR A 238 -7.70 -9.12 22.43
C THR A 238 -6.65 -10.19 22.66
N VAL A 239 -6.21 -10.89 21.61
CA VAL A 239 -5.19 -11.94 21.71
C VAL A 239 -3.84 -11.33 21.35
N GLU A 240 -2.85 -11.53 22.22
CA GLU A 240 -1.50 -11.00 22.02
C GLU A 240 -0.89 -11.55 20.71
N GLY A 241 -0.27 -10.66 19.95
CA GLY A 241 0.36 -10.99 18.68
C GLY A 241 -0.61 -11.24 17.51
N GLN A 242 -1.92 -11.15 17.73
CA GLN A 242 -2.94 -11.38 16.69
C GLN A 242 -3.75 -10.11 16.43
N HIS A 243 -3.63 -9.56 15.22
CA HIS A 243 -4.33 -8.33 14.84
C HIS A 243 -5.86 -8.48 14.81
N ILE A 244 -6.35 -9.70 14.57
CA ILE A 244 -7.79 -9.99 14.55
C ILE A 244 -7.99 -11.47 14.93
N SER A 245 -8.70 -11.70 16.03
CA SER A 245 -8.98 -13.05 16.52
C SER A 245 -10.12 -13.05 17.53
N VAL A 246 -10.68 -14.23 17.79
CA VAL A 246 -11.72 -14.40 18.82
C VAL A 246 -11.09 -14.95 20.09
N SER A 247 -11.27 -14.21 21.19
CA SER A 247 -10.91 -14.69 22.54
C SER A 247 -12.13 -15.30 23.24
N GLN A 248 -11.89 -16.27 24.12
CA GLN A 248 -12.97 -16.83 24.95
C GLN A 248 -13.58 -15.77 25.88
N THR A 249 -12.78 -14.79 26.28
CA THR A 249 -13.20 -13.67 27.11
C THR A 249 -14.32 -12.87 26.45
N ALA A 250 -14.33 -12.70 25.13
CA ALA A 250 -15.41 -12.00 24.42
C ALA A 250 -16.79 -12.63 24.67
N CYS A 251 -16.87 -13.96 24.66
CA CYS A 251 -18.11 -14.70 24.97
C CYS A 251 -18.49 -14.52 26.45
N LEU A 252 -17.51 -14.68 27.34
CA LEU A 252 -17.74 -14.66 28.78
C LEU A 252 -18.18 -13.29 29.27
N THR A 253 -17.56 -12.22 28.76
CA THR A 253 -17.95 -10.85 29.09
C THR A 253 -19.43 -10.66 28.83
N CYS A 254 -19.94 -10.83 27.60
CA CYS A 254 -21.35 -10.52 27.34
C CYS A 254 -22.36 -11.50 27.96
N HIS A 255 -22.04 -12.79 28.09
CA HIS A 255 -23.00 -13.77 28.63
C HIS A 255 -23.03 -13.84 30.16
N PHE A 256 -21.95 -13.39 30.83
CA PHE A 256 -21.82 -13.41 32.28
C PHE A 256 -21.63 -12.01 32.90
N TYR A 257 -21.62 -10.94 32.10
CA TYR A 257 -21.62 -9.56 32.60
C TYR A 257 -22.85 -9.31 33.48
N GLY A 258 -22.60 -8.94 34.75
CA GLY A 258 -23.59 -8.72 35.79
C GLY A 258 -24.06 -9.98 36.53
N ARG A 259 -23.45 -11.15 36.29
CA ARG A 259 -23.71 -12.39 37.04
C ARG A 259 -22.51 -12.73 37.92
N GLY A 260 -22.50 -12.20 39.14
CA GLY A 260 -21.49 -12.44 40.18
C GLY A 260 -21.38 -11.27 41.14
N GLU A 261 -20.98 -11.52 42.39
CA GLU A 261 -20.75 -10.47 43.40
C GLU A 261 -19.47 -9.67 43.15
N THR A 262 -18.59 -10.15 42.27
CA THR A 262 -17.30 -9.52 41.92
C THR A 262 -17.27 -9.06 40.46
N PRO A 263 -16.84 -7.82 40.17
CA PRO A 263 -16.65 -7.34 38.80
C PRO A 263 -15.58 -8.16 38.07
N VAL A 264 -15.90 -8.64 36.86
CA VAL A 264 -14.91 -9.25 35.97
C VAL A 264 -13.98 -8.14 35.46
N ALA A 265 -12.69 -8.24 35.78
CA ALA A 265 -11.69 -7.22 35.46
C ALA A 265 -11.67 -6.88 33.95
N GLY A 266 -11.76 -5.59 33.61
CA GLY A 266 -11.46 -5.09 32.26
C GLY A 266 -12.42 -4.08 31.66
N VAL A 267 -13.52 -3.70 32.31
CA VAL A 267 -14.40 -2.61 31.84
C VAL A 267 -14.21 -1.40 32.75
N PRO A 268 -13.62 -0.29 32.27
CA PRO A 268 -13.59 0.96 33.03
C PRO A 268 -15.01 1.50 33.19
N GLU A 269 -15.28 2.01 34.39
CA GLU A 269 -16.58 2.56 34.83
C GLU A 269 -17.04 3.79 34.01
N SER A 270 -16.15 4.33 33.16
CA SER A 270 -16.43 5.47 32.28
C SER A 270 -17.23 5.14 31.01
N ASP A 271 -17.43 3.85 30.72
CA ASP A 271 -18.24 3.36 29.59
C ASP A 271 -19.60 2.77 30.05
N LEU A 272 -20.03 3.13 31.28
CA LEU A 272 -21.38 2.87 31.82
C LEU A 272 -22.41 3.88 31.32
#